data_AF-A0A842R2W8-F1
#
_entry.id   AF-A0A842R2W8-F1
#
_cell.length_a   1.000
_cell.length_b   1.000
_cell.length_c   1.000
_cell.angle_alpha   90.00
_cell.angle_beta   90.00
_cell.angle_gamma   90.00
#
_symmetry.space_group_name_H-M   'P 1'
#
loop_
_entity.id
_entity.type
_entity.pdbx_description
1 polymer ?
#
loop_
_entity_poly.entity_id
_entity_poly.type
_entity_poly.pdbx_seq_one_letter_code
_entity_poly.pdbx_strand_id
1 'polypeptide(L)'
;MPKGLFILEWDMLEGAVVSHAYPLDLMVDLDDIQSLEVSHQFNQDSNWLVLEDKDFKAVSYFDKPTQKALVVVLKDHETSGDFVDQARKLGEFLLPMLDTMEGENEDVVIQQLHDAFELLQAKLSTSEMVMINFGQRIQELKGEKLDLLERLEAVVDLVPDLASKILILLAIHEDGLLLEDLTRMKRFKSLDLTTLESTLEFLVKQGHVTFLPGIKRFKLDPSLQQSL
;
A
#
# COMPACT_ATOMS: atom_id res chain seq x y z
N MET A 1 4.44 11.59 4.12
CA MET A 1 4.79 12.86 4.75
C MET A 1 4.69 14.06 3.82
N PRO A 2 4.01 15.13 4.28
CA PRO A 2 4.00 16.41 3.61
C PRO A 2 5.39 17.06 3.66
N LYS A 3 5.78 17.74 2.59
CA LYS A 3 6.97 18.59 2.51
C LYS A 3 6.70 19.97 3.10
N GLY A 4 5.48 20.47 2.96
CA GLY A 4 5.04 21.76 3.48
C GLY A 4 3.58 22.05 3.12
N LEU A 5 3.14 23.22 3.55
CA LEU A 5 1.82 23.80 3.33
C LEU A 5 2.00 25.20 2.79
N PHE A 6 1.11 25.64 1.92
CA PHE A 6 1.00 27.05 1.59
C PHE A 6 -0.44 27.44 1.29
N ILE A 7 -0.69 28.73 1.38
CA ILE A 7 -1.97 29.35 1.04
C ILE A 7 -1.78 30.08 -0.27
N LEU A 8 -2.67 29.78 -1.20
CA LEU A 8 -2.74 30.43 -2.49
C LEU A 8 -3.97 31.34 -2.48
N GLU A 9 -3.78 32.60 -2.83
CA GLU A 9 -4.83 33.61 -2.95
C GLU A 9 -4.94 34.03 -4.40
N TRP A 10 -6.17 34.15 -4.91
CA TRP A 10 -6.40 34.60 -6.28
C TRP A 10 -6.66 36.10 -6.30
N ASP A 11 -5.75 36.85 -6.92
CA ASP A 11 -5.96 38.25 -7.25
C ASP A 11 -6.48 38.38 -8.69
N MET A 12 -7.48 39.23 -8.91
CA MET A 12 -8.03 39.49 -10.25
C MET A 12 -7.04 40.19 -11.19
N LEU A 13 -5.97 40.80 -10.68
CA LEU A 13 -4.95 41.52 -11.45
C LEU A 13 -3.66 40.72 -11.62
N GLU A 14 -3.21 40.03 -10.58
CA GLU A 14 -1.90 39.34 -10.56
C GLU A 14 -1.98 37.82 -10.73
N GLY A 15 -3.19 37.24 -10.67
CA GLY A 15 -3.41 35.79 -10.72
C GLY A 15 -3.21 35.14 -9.36
N ALA A 16 -2.91 33.84 -9.35
CA ALA A 16 -2.62 33.09 -8.15
C ALA A 16 -1.27 33.50 -7.51
N VAL A 17 -1.30 33.89 -6.23
CA VAL A 17 -0.10 34.22 -5.44
C VAL A 17 -0.07 33.44 -4.14
N VAL A 18 1.13 33.03 -3.73
CA VAL A 18 1.35 32.40 -2.42
C VAL A 18 1.35 33.49 -1.36
N SER A 19 0.32 33.52 -0.51
CA SER A 19 0.23 34.51 0.57
C SER A 19 1.03 34.10 1.80
N HIS A 20 1.01 32.82 2.14
CA HIS A 20 1.68 32.28 3.32
C HIS A 20 2.19 30.87 3.04
N ALA A 21 3.34 30.50 3.62
CA ALA A 21 3.90 29.17 3.49
C ALA A 21 4.53 28.68 4.80
N TYR A 22 4.47 27.37 5.03
CA TYR A 22 5.16 26.70 6.11
C TYR A 22 5.73 25.35 5.64
N PRO A 23 7.01 25.03 5.88
CA PRO A 23 8.01 25.88 6.54
C PRO A 23 8.32 27.14 5.72
N LEU A 24 8.89 28.17 6.36
CA LEU A 24 9.12 29.48 5.72
C LEU A 24 10.09 29.43 4.53
N ASP A 25 10.92 28.38 4.45
CA ASP A 25 11.84 28.10 3.35
C ASP A 25 11.24 27.18 2.28
N LEU A 26 9.93 26.91 2.32
CA LEU A 26 9.23 26.13 1.31
C LEU A 26 9.25 26.87 -0.03
N MET A 27 10.11 26.40 -0.93
CA MET A 27 10.16 26.85 -2.32
C MET A 27 9.05 26.17 -3.13
N VAL A 28 8.26 26.98 -3.83
CA VAL A 28 7.22 26.54 -4.77
C VAL A 28 7.46 27.27 -6.09
N ASP A 29 7.58 26.52 -7.17
CA ASP A 29 7.89 27.10 -8.48
C ASP A 29 6.64 27.78 -9.07
N LEU A 30 6.85 28.82 -9.87
CA LEU A 30 5.76 29.56 -10.49
C LEU A 30 4.92 28.67 -11.42
N ASP A 31 5.56 27.72 -12.10
CA ASP A 31 4.90 26.77 -12.99
C ASP A 31 3.93 25.85 -12.21
N ASP A 32 4.26 25.50 -10.96
CA ASP A 32 3.40 24.72 -10.06
C ASP A 32 2.18 25.54 -9.61
N ILE A 33 2.39 26.81 -9.26
CA ILE A 33 1.33 27.75 -8.89
C ILE A 33 0.35 27.93 -10.05
N GLN A 34 0.86 28.13 -11.27
CA GLN A 34 0.03 28.25 -12.47
C GLN A 34 -0.72 26.95 -12.77
N SER A 35 -0.06 25.81 -12.62
CA SER A 35 -0.70 24.50 -12.80
C SER A 35 -1.85 24.31 -11.81
N LEU A 36 -1.67 24.70 -10.55
CA LEU A 36 -2.72 24.65 -9.52
C LEU A 36 -3.87 25.61 -9.83
N GLU A 37 -3.57 26.85 -10.23
CA GLU A 37 -4.57 27.83 -10.62
C GLU A 37 -5.45 27.32 -11.76
N VAL A 38 -4.82 26.90 -12.85
CA VAL A 38 -5.51 26.35 -14.03
C VAL A 38 -6.35 25.13 -13.64
N SER A 39 -5.78 24.24 -12.84
CA SER A 39 -6.46 23.01 -12.42
C SER A 39 -7.70 23.30 -11.57
N HIS A 40 -7.65 24.28 -10.66
CA HIS A 40 -8.82 24.71 -9.88
C HIS A 40 -9.88 25.41 -10.74
N GLN A 41 -9.48 26.17 -11.76
CA GLN A 41 -10.43 26.80 -12.68
C GLN A 41 -11.21 25.77 -13.52
N PHE A 42 -10.59 24.63 -13.86
CA PHE A 42 -11.26 23.56 -14.61
C PHE A 42 -12.00 22.56 -13.74
N ASN A 43 -11.62 22.42 -12.46
CA ASN A 43 -12.26 21.51 -11.52
C ASN A 43 -13.26 22.23 -10.60
N GLN A 44 -14.23 22.92 -11.20
CA GLN A 44 -15.18 23.75 -10.45
C GLN A 44 -16.18 22.94 -9.62
N ASP A 45 -16.36 21.65 -9.92
CA ASP A 45 -17.35 20.79 -9.25
C ASP A 45 -16.81 20.14 -7.96
N SER A 46 -15.50 20.20 -7.72
CA SER A 46 -14.91 19.73 -6.47
C SER A 46 -14.04 20.81 -5.82
N ASN A 47 -14.23 21.01 -4.51
CA ASN A 47 -13.42 21.95 -3.74
C ASN A 47 -12.01 21.41 -3.44
N TRP A 48 -11.58 20.32 -4.07
CA TRP A 48 -10.28 19.73 -3.83
C TRP A 48 -9.64 19.25 -5.13
N LEU A 49 -8.32 19.20 -5.15
CA LEU A 49 -7.54 18.77 -6.29
C LEU A 49 -6.38 17.91 -5.82
N VAL A 50 -6.03 16.91 -6.63
CA VAL A 50 -4.77 16.20 -6.56
C VAL A 50 -3.99 16.54 -7.82
N LEU A 51 -2.78 17.08 -7.66
CA LEU A 51 -1.84 17.35 -8.74
C LEU A 51 -0.63 16.44 -8.57
N GLU A 52 -0.34 15.62 -9.57
CA GLU A 52 0.83 14.75 -9.62
C GLU A 52 1.58 15.00 -10.94
N ASP A 53 2.55 15.90 -10.90
CA ASP A 53 3.55 16.07 -11.96
C ASP A 53 4.87 15.38 -11.54
N LYS A 54 5.84 15.29 -12.46
CA LYS A 54 7.10 14.56 -12.25
C LYS A 54 7.89 15.03 -11.03
N ASP A 55 7.91 16.34 -10.80
CA ASP A 55 8.72 16.98 -9.75
C ASP A 55 7.85 17.72 -8.71
N PHE A 56 6.52 17.70 -8.87
CA PHE A 56 5.58 18.37 -7.98
C PHE A 56 4.37 17.50 -7.67
N LYS A 57 4.16 17.26 -6.39
CA LYS A 57 3.03 16.49 -5.88
C LYS A 57 2.30 17.28 -4.82
N ALA A 58 1.02 17.55 -5.04
CA ALA A 58 0.24 18.36 -4.11
C ALA A 58 -1.22 17.92 -4.03
N VAL A 59 -1.79 18.18 -2.86
CA VAL A 59 -3.23 18.09 -2.63
C VAL A 59 -3.70 19.44 -2.14
N SER A 60 -4.68 20.02 -2.82
CA SER A 60 -5.19 21.33 -2.46
C SER A 60 -6.69 21.30 -2.18
N TYR A 61 -7.12 22.18 -1.29
CA TYR A 61 -8.52 22.49 -1.02
C TYR A 61 -8.78 23.95 -1.34
N PHE A 62 -9.75 24.22 -2.20
CA PHE A 62 -10.14 25.56 -2.63
C PHE A 62 -11.45 25.98 -1.96
N ASP A 63 -11.41 27.11 -1.28
CA ASP A 63 -12.58 27.75 -0.70
C ASP A 63 -13.07 28.89 -1.59
N LYS A 64 -14.19 28.65 -2.28
CA LYS A 64 -14.79 29.62 -3.21
C LYS A 64 -15.20 30.94 -2.54
N PRO A 65 -15.79 30.96 -1.33
CA PRO A 65 -16.13 32.21 -0.65
C PRO A 65 -14.94 33.14 -0.45
N THR A 66 -13.82 32.60 0.05
CA THR A 66 -12.62 33.40 0.35
C THR A 66 -11.71 33.60 -0.86
N GLN A 67 -11.92 32.84 -1.96
CA GLN A 67 -11.00 32.79 -3.10
C GLN A 67 -9.57 32.44 -2.65
N LYS A 68 -9.45 31.52 -1.70
CA LYS A 68 -8.18 31.01 -1.18
C LYS A 68 -8.12 29.49 -1.29
N ALA A 69 -6.92 28.95 -1.40
CA ALA A 69 -6.68 27.52 -1.37
C ALA A 69 -5.58 27.18 -0.38
N LEU A 70 -5.82 26.12 0.39
CA LEU A 70 -4.79 25.47 1.18
C LEU A 70 -4.17 24.38 0.31
N VAL A 71 -2.86 24.44 0.12
CA VAL A 71 -2.10 23.47 -0.67
C VAL A 71 -1.16 22.71 0.26
N VAL A 72 -1.26 21.38 0.23
CA VAL A 72 -0.36 20.47 0.94
C VAL A 72 0.60 19.87 -0.08
N VAL A 73 1.87 20.25 0.00
CA VAL A 73 2.94 19.71 -0.86
C VAL A 73 3.40 18.38 -0.26
N LEU A 74 3.50 17.35 -1.09
CA LEU A 74 3.87 16.00 -0.70
C LEU A 74 5.30 15.67 -1.15
N LYS A 75 5.90 14.67 -0.50
CA LYS A 75 7.14 14.05 -0.98
C LYS A 75 6.84 13.04 -2.09
N ASP A 76 7.82 12.79 -2.96
CA ASP A 76 7.66 12.01 -4.20
C ASP A 76 7.11 10.59 -4.01
N HIS A 77 7.34 9.98 -2.84
CA HIS A 77 6.96 8.61 -2.52
C HIS A 77 5.58 8.47 -1.84
N GLU A 78 4.87 9.58 -1.65
CA GLU A 78 3.60 9.60 -0.93
C GLU A 78 2.41 9.33 -1.82
N THR A 79 1.34 8.75 -1.28
CA THR A 79 0.09 8.54 -2.01
C THR A 79 -0.86 9.72 -1.78
N SER A 80 -1.15 10.53 -2.81
CA SER A 80 -2.00 11.73 -2.66
C SER A 80 -3.37 11.46 -2.07
N GLY A 81 -3.95 10.29 -2.36
CA GLY A 81 -5.26 9.88 -1.86
C GLY A 81 -5.36 9.88 -0.34
N ASP A 82 -4.27 9.57 0.37
CA ASP A 82 -4.23 9.52 1.83
C ASP A 82 -4.25 10.91 2.48
N PHE A 83 -4.13 11.99 1.68
CA PHE A 83 -4.06 13.38 2.14
C PHE A 83 -5.29 14.21 1.78
N VAL A 84 -6.16 13.73 0.88
CA VAL A 84 -7.35 14.46 0.39
C VAL A 84 -8.28 14.84 1.54
N ASP A 85 -8.60 13.87 2.41
CA ASP A 85 -9.52 14.10 3.53
C ASP A 85 -8.95 15.07 4.58
N GLN A 86 -7.63 15.07 4.76
CA GLN A 86 -6.93 15.90 5.74
C GLN A 86 -6.79 17.32 5.21
N ALA A 87 -6.35 17.49 3.96
CA ALA A 87 -6.25 18.78 3.30
C ALA A 87 -7.61 19.48 3.25
N ARG A 88 -8.69 18.72 2.96
CA ARG A 88 -10.06 19.24 3.02
C ARG A 88 -10.44 19.73 4.42
N LYS A 89 -10.29 18.89 5.45
CA LYS A 89 -10.67 19.26 6.83
C LYS A 89 -9.89 20.47 7.36
N LEU A 90 -8.61 20.55 7.00
CA LEU A 90 -7.79 21.70 7.35
C LEU A 90 -8.22 22.94 6.58
N GLY A 91 -8.46 22.84 5.27
CA GLY A 91 -8.89 23.95 4.44
C GLY A 91 -10.25 24.51 4.86
N GLU A 92 -11.22 23.64 5.17
CA GLU A 92 -12.55 24.01 5.69
C GLU A 92 -12.48 24.79 7.01
N PHE A 93 -11.44 24.57 7.81
CA PHE A 93 -11.25 25.25 9.09
C PHE A 93 -10.37 26.49 8.99
N LEU A 94 -9.22 26.37 8.33
CA LEU A 94 -8.19 27.40 8.26
C LEU A 94 -8.60 28.56 7.34
N LEU A 95 -9.11 28.28 6.14
CA LEU A 95 -9.34 29.35 5.16
C LEU A 95 -10.40 30.36 5.62
N PRO A 96 -11.58 29.94 6.15
CA PRO A 96 -12.56 30.89 6.67
C PRO A 96 -12.05 31.65 7.89
N MET A 97 -11.27 31.01 8.76
CA MET A 97 -10.66 31.68 9.92
C MET A 97 -9.69 32.78 9.48
N LEU A 98 -8.85 32.50 8.48
CA LEU A 98 -7.86 33.46 7.99
C LEU A 98 -8.49 34.66 7.28
N ASP A 99 -9.62 34.46 6.59
CA ASP A 99 -10.42 35.54 6.02
C ASP A 99 -11.00 36.46 7.09
N THR A 100 -11.45 35.90 8.22
CA THR A 100 -11.92 36.72 9.37
C THR A 100 -10.80 37.43 10.13
N MET A 101 -9.56 37.01 9.92
CA MET A 101 -8.36 37.55 10.56
C MET A 101 -7.65 38.61 9.69
N GLU A 102 -8.25 39.05 8.58
CA GLU A 102 -7.68 40.12 7.74
C GLU A 102 -7.42 41.39 8.56
N GLY A 103 -6.14 41.63 8.86
CA GLY A 103 -5.65 42.72 9.72
C GLY A 103 -4.95 42.28 11.04
N GLU A 104 -4.90 40.98 11.36
CA GLU A 104 -4.16 40.43 12.49
C GLU A 104 -2.66 40.22 12.18
N ASN A 105 -1.87 39.95 13.23
CA ASN A 105 -0.41 39.79 13.15
C ASN A 105 -0.03 38.53 12.33
N GLU A 106 0.82 38.69 11.32
CA GLU A 106 1.35 37.64 10.43
C GLU A 106 1.89 36.42 11.21
N ASP A 107 2.48 36.66 12.38
CA ASP A 107 2.96 35.63 13.30
C ASP A 107 1.86 34.62 13.70
N VAL A 108 0.61 35.07 13.85
CA VAL A 108 -0.52 34.22 14.21
C VAL A 108 -0.88 33.28 13.07
N VAL A 109 -0.89 33.78 11.84
CA VAL A 109 -1.17 32.98 10.64
C VAL A 109 -0.10 31.91 10.44
N ILE A 110 1.17 32.29 10.58
CA ILE A 110 2.30 31.35 10.51
C ILE A 110 2.19 30.28 11.60
N GLN A 111 1.81 30.66 12.82
CA GLN A 111 1.61 29.69 13.91
C GLN A 111 0.46 28.70 13.61
N GLN A 112 -0.65 29.17 13.03
CA GLN A 112 -1.74 28.28 12.63
C GLN A 112 -1.31 27.30 11.54
N LEU A 113 -0.50 27.74 10.56
CA LEU A 113 0.06 26.88 9.54
C LEU A 113 1.05 25.86 10.12
N HIS A 114 1.90 26.28 11.07
CA HIS A 114 2.77 25.38 11.82
C HIS A 114 1.98 24.29 12.54
N ASP A 115 0.96 24.66 13.30
CA ASP A 115 0.16 23.71 14.09
C ASP A 115 -0.59 22.72 13.18
N ALA A 116 -1.11 23.21 12.05
CA ALA A 116 -1.73 22.38 11.03
C ALA A 116 -0.72 21.39 10.40
N PHE A 117 0.51 21.83 10.15
CA PHE A 117 1.58 21.00 9.60
C PHE A 117 1.99 19.90 10.58
N GLU A 118 2.18 20.24 11.86
CA GLU A 118 2.50 19.27 12.91
C GLU A 118 1.38 18.24 13.10
N LEU A 119 0.12 18.68 13.03
CA LEU A 119 -1.03 17.77 13.10
C LEU A 119 -1.05 16.77 11.94
N LEU A 120 -0.74 17.23 10.72
CA LEU A 120 -0.61 16.36 9.55
C LEU A 120 0.51 15.34 9.76
N GLN A 121 1.69 15.79 10.19
CA GLN A 121 2.82 14.90 10.45
C GLN A 121 2.51 13.86 11.54
N ALA A 122 1.91 14.27 12.65
CA ALA A 122 1.60 13.38 13.77
C ALA A 122 0.59 12.28 13.39
N LYS A 123 -0.45 12.64 12.66
CA LYS A 123 -1.49 11.69 12.21
C LYS A 123 -0.91 10.66 11.23
N LEU A 124 0.01 11.08 10.37
CA LEU A 124 0.70 10.19 9.42
C LEU A 124 1.74 9.31 10.10
N SER A 125 2.49 9.85 11.06
CA SER A 125 3.45 9.08 11.86
C SER A 125 2.76 7.93 12.60
N THR A 126 1.52 8.16 13.06
CA THR A 126 0.68 7.13 13.68
C THR A 126 0.28 6.05 12.66
N SER A 127 -0.06 6.43 11.43
CA SER A 127 -0.37 5.50 10.33
C SER A 127 0.84 4.68 9.90
N GLU A 128 2.01 5.31 9.76
CA GLU A 128 3.27 4.64 9.44
C GLU A 128 3.68 3.64 10.52
N MET A 129 3.51 4.00 11.80
CA MET A 129 3.80 3.08 12.91
C MET A 129 2.86 1.86 12.89
N VAL A 130 1.59 2.05 12.53
CA VAL A 130 0.64 0.95 12.31
C VAL A 130 1.11 0.07 11.14
N MET A 131 1.52 0.67 10.02
CA MET A 131 2.04 -0.07 8.86
C MET A 131 3.33 -0.84 9.16
N ILE A 132 4.25 -0.26 9.93
CA ILE A 132 5.49 -0.91 10.38
C ILE A 132 5.13 -2.11 11.27
N ASN A 133 4.22 -1.93 12.23
CA ASN A 133 3.77 -3.02 13.10
C ASN A 133 3.07 -4.14 12.30
N PHE A 134 2.27 -3.79 11.29
CA PHE A 134 1.69 -4.77 10.36
C PHE A 134 2.77 -5.50 9.55
N GLY A 135 3.77 -4.78 9.04
CA GLY A 135 4.90 -5.35 8.30
C GLY A 135 5.71 -6.33 9.15
N GLN A 136 6.00 -5.96 10.40
CA GLN A 136 6.65 -6.84 11.38
C GLN A 136 5.80 -8.08 11.67
N ARG A 137 4.50 -7.91 11.91
CA ARG A 137 3.60 -9.04 12.17
C ARG A 137 3.50 -9.99 10.97
N ILE A 138 3.50 -9.47 9.74
CA ILE A 138 3.55 -10.29 8.53
C ILE A 138 4.86 -11.06 8.45
N GLN A 139 5.99 -10.45 8.79
CA GLN A 139 7.29 -11.13 8.81
C GLN A 139 7.34 -12.24 9.87
N GLU A 140 6.83 -11.98 11.07
CA GLU A 140 6.69 -13.00 12.12
C GLU A 140 5.84 -14.18 11.64
N LEU A 141 4.65 -13.91 11.09
CA LEU A 141 3.76 -14.95 10.59
C LEU A 141 4.38 -15.75 9.43
N LYS A 142 5.20 -15.11 8.58
CA LYS A 142 5.97 -15.80 7.53
C LYS A 142 7.04 -16.71 8.14
N GLY A 143 7.71 -16.26 9.20
CA GLY A 143 8.66 -17.06 9.96
C GLY A 143 7.99 -18.27 10.61
N GLU A 144 6.89 -18.05 11.33
CA GLU A 144 6.08 -19.11 11.94
C GLU A 144 5.57 -20.12 10.89
N LYS A 145 5.10 -19.65 9.72
CA LYS A 145 4.72 -20.53 8.61
C LYS A 145 5.90 -21.40 8.16
N LEU A 146 7.08 -20.82 7.99
CA LEU A 146 8.26 -21.56 7.55
C LEU A 146 8.64 -22.64 8.58
N ASP A 147 8.71 -22.27 9.85
CA ASP A 147 9.00 -23.20 10.95
C ASP A 147 7.99 -24.36 11.00
N LEU A 148 6.70 -24.07 10.78
CA LEU A 148 5.65 -25.08 10.72
C LEU A 148 5.82 -26.00 9.50
N LEU A 149 6.13 -25.46 8.33
CA LEU A 149 6.38 -26.24 7.12
C LEU A 149 7.60 -27.16 7.30
N GLU A 150 8.69 -26.67 7.89
CA GLU A 150 9.87 -27.50 8.20
C GLU A 150 9.55 -28.64 9.15
N ARG A 151 8.75 -28.37 10.20
CA ARG A 151 8.28 -29.41 11.14
C ARG A 151 7.38 -30.43 10.45
N LEU A 152 6.46 -29.99 9.60
CA LEU A 152 5.59 -30.89 8.83
C LEU A 152 6.40 -31.75 7.85
N GLU A 153 7.41 -31.16 7.18
CA GLU A 153 8.34 -31.90 6.34
C GLU A 153 9.13 -32.97 7.12
N ALA A 154 9.51 -32.69 8.36
CA ALA A 154 10.16 -33.69 9.21
C ALA A 154 9.19 -34.84 9.58
N VAL A 155 7.90 -34.54 9.78
CA VAL A 155 6.86 -35.54 10.06
C VAL A 155 6.64 -36.48 8.87
N VAL A 156 6.76 -35.99 7.62
CA VAL A 156 6.65 -36.83 6.40
C VAL A 156 7.59 -38.03 6.45
N ASP A 157 8.79 -37.88 7.02
CA ASP A 157 9.76 -38.98 7.12
C ASP A 157 9.33 -40.09 8.10
N LEU A 158 8.45 -39.76 9.05
CA LEU A 158 7.92 -40.68 10.05
C LEU A 158 6.69 -41.47 9.55
N VAL A 159 6.04 -41.01 8.48
CA VAL A 159 4.90 -41.70 7.87
C VAL A 159 5.42 -42.98 7.19
N PRO A 160 4.78 -44.15 7.36
CA PRO A 160 5.25 -45.37 6.71
C PRO A 160 4.70 -45.54 5.28
N ASP A 161 3.48 -45.07 5.03
CA ASP A 161 2.76 -45.26 3.77
C ASP A 161 3.18 -44.22 2.70
N LEU A 162 3.46 -44.71 1.49
CA LEU A 162 3.94 -43.90 0.37
C LEU A 162 2.87 -42.93 -0.14
N ALA A 163 1.61 -43.36 -0.22
CA ALA A 163 0.52 -42.51 -0.69
C ALA A 163 0.30 -41.33 0.28
N SER A 164 0.28 -41.61 1.58
CA SER A 164 0.15 -40.61 2.64
C SER A 164 1.33 -39.62 2.64
N LYS A 165 2.57 -40.09 2.41
CA LYS A 165 3.73 -39.20 2.25
C LYS A 165 3.56 -38.21 1.10
N ILE A 166 3.13 -38.73 -0.05
CA ILE A 166 2.92 -37.90 -1.25
C ILE A 166 1.82 -36.88 -0.99
N LEU A 167 0.70 -37.27 -0.38
CA LEU A 167 -0.40 -36.37 -0.06
C LEU A 167 0.02 -35.24 0.89
N ILE A 168 0.77 -35.56 1.95
CA ILE A 168 1.26 -34.54 2.90
C ILE A 168 2.23 -33.58 2.21
N LEU A 169 3.14 -34.07 1.37
CA LEU A 169 4.04 -33.20 0.61
C LEU A 169 3.31 -32.31 -0.38
N LEU A 170 2.31 -32.83 -1.08
CA LEU A 170 1.47 -32.02 -1.97
C LEU A 170 0.61 -31.01 -1.21
N ALA A 171 0.30 -31.26 0.07
CA ALA A 171 -0.35 -30.31 0.95
C ALA A 171 0.60 -29.20 1.44
N ILE A 172 1.87 -29.54 1.72
CA ILE A 172 2.93 -28.58 2.08
C ILE A 172 3.27 -27.67 0.89
N HIS A 173 3.31 -28.24 -0.33
CA HIS A 173 3.64 -27.54 -1.56
C HIS A 173 2.37 -27.19 -2.37
N GLU A 174 1.66 -26.15 -1.95
CA GLU A 174 0.38 -25.70 -2.53
C GLU A 174 0.41 -25.48 -4.06
N ASP A 175 1.56 -25.10 -4.62
CA ASP A 175 1.76 -24.89 -6.06
C ASP A 175 1.95 -26.19 -6.88
N GLY A 176 1.91 -27.33 -6.20
CA GLY A 176 2.17 -28.65 -6.75
C GLY A 176 3.64 -28.92 -7.02
N LEU A 177 3.97 -30.20 -7.19
CA LEU A 177 5.32 -30.70 -7.42
C LEU A 177 5.42 -31.36 -8.79
N LEU A 178 6.58 -31.23 -9.44
CA LEU A 178 6.91 -32.06 -10.59
C LEU A 178 7.30 -33.47 -10.12
N LEU A 179 7.13 -34.46 -10.99
CA LEU A 179 7.65 -35.81 -10.73
C LEU A 179 9.16 -35.80 -10.49
N GLU A 180 9.89 -34.96 -11.23
CA GLU A 180 11.32 -34.77 -11.05
C GLU A 180 11.67 -34.19 -9.67
N ASP A 181 10.83 -33.32 -9.13
CA ASP A 181 11.07 -32.74 -7.81
C ASP A 181 10.92 -33.81 -6.73
N LEU A 182 9.85 -34.62 -6.83
CA LEU A 182 9.61 -35.74 -5.92
C LEU A 182 10.78 -36.74 -5.96
N THR A 183 11.25 -37.15 -7.14
CA THR A 183 12.34 -38.12 -7.27
C THR A 183 13.70 -37.61 -6.76
N ARG A 184 13.94 -36.30 -6.82
CA ARG A 184 15.19 -35.69 -6.32
C ARG A 184 15.24 -35.57 -4.80
N MET A 185 14.10 -35.56 -4.12
CA MET A 185 14.05 -35.46 -2.66
C MET A 185 14.71 -36.69 -2.02
N LYS A 186 15.54 -36.44 -1.00
CA LYS A 186 16.30 -37.49 -0.28
C LYS A 186 15.42 -38.66 0.17
N ARG A 187 14.19 -38.37 0.58
CA ARG A 187 13.17 -39.30 1.09
C ARG A 187 12.55 -40.23 0.03
N PHE A 188 12.77 -39.98 -1.27
CA PHE A 188 12.35 -40.85 -2.37
C PHE A 188 13.51 -41.44 -3.17
N LYS A 189 14.77 -41.14 -2.83
CA LYS A 189 15.95 -41.60 -3.59
C LYS A 189 16.10 -43.12 -3.69
N SER A 190 15.53 -43.88 -2.77
CA SER A 190 15.58 -45.35 -2.77
C SER A 190 14.36 -46.01 -3.41
N LEU A 191 13.38 -45.23 -3.87
CA LEU A 191 12.16 -45.75 -4.49
C LEU A 191 12.34 -45.84 -6.01
N ASP A 192 11.83 -46.92 -6.58
CA ASP A 192 11.77 -47.08 -8.02
C ASP A 192 10.75 -46.09 -8.62
N LEU A 193 11.12 -45.49 -9.76
CA LEU A 193 10.32 -44.49 -10.46
C LEU A 193 8.92 -45.04 -10.80
N THR A 194 8.86 -46.30 -11.23
CA THR A 194 7.59 -46.98 -11.57
C THR A 194 6.66 -47.12 -10.36
N THR A 195 7.21 -47.27 -9.16
CA THR A 195 6.41 -47.34 -7.92
C THR A 195 5.85 -45.97 -7.55
N LEU A 196 6.63 -44.90 -7.74
CA LEU A 196 6.18 -43.53 -7.50
C LEU A 196 5.09 -43.10 -8.51
N GLU A 197 5.30 -43.39 -9.79
CA GLU A 197 4.34 -43.09 -10.86
C GLU A 197 3.02 -43.83 -10.66
N SER A 198 3.06 -45.14 -10.39
CA SER A 198 1.85 -45.93 -10.13
C SER A 198 1.06 -45.45 -8.91
N THR A 199 1.76 -44.98 -7.87
CA THR A 199 1.12 -44.40 -6.68
C THR A 199 0.45 -43.05 -6.99
N LEU A 200 1.11 -42.20 -7.77
CA LEU A 200 0.54 -40.92 -8.22
C LEU A 200 -0.67 -41.13 -9.13
N GLU A 201 -0.59 -42.07 -10.09
CA GLU A 201 -1.73 -42.44 -10.94
C GLU A 201 -2.90 -42.98 -10.11
N PHE A 202 -2.61 -43.79 -9.08
CA PHE A 202 -3.62 -44.26 -8.15
C PHE A 202 -4.30 -43.09 -7.41
N LEU A 203 -3.52 -42.16 -6.85
CA LEU A 203 -4.06 -40.97 -6.16
C LEU A 203 -4.87 -40.06 -7.09
N VAL A 204 -4.48 -39.94 -8.36
CA VAL A 204 -5.25 -39.22 -9.39
C VAL A 204 -6.58 -39.93 -9.67
N LYS A 205 -6.57 -41.26 -9.82
CA LYS A 205 -7.81 -42.05 -10.03
C LYS A 205 -8.77 -41.98 -8.84
N GLN A 206 -8.26 -41.85 -7.61
CA GLN A 206 -9.07 -41.66 -6.41
C GLN A 206 -9.59 -40.22 -6.26
N GLY A 207 -9.18 -39.28 -7.12
CA GLY A 207 -9.58 -37.87 -7.04
C GLY A 207 -8.92 -37.11 -5.89
N HIS A 208 -7.81 -37.61 -5.34
CA HIS A 208 -7.08 -36.93 -4.28
C HIS A 208 -5.99 -35.98 -4.81
N VAL A 209 -5.53 -36.23 -6.04
CA VAL A 209 -4.48 -35.47 -6.71
C VAL A 209 -4.94 -35.10 -8.11
N THR A 210 -4.71 -33.86 -8.51
CA THR A 210 -4.91 -33.40 -9.89
C THR A 210 -3.57 -33.39 -10.62
N PHE A 211 -3.52 -34.00 -11.81
CA PHE A 211 -2.38 -33.86 -12.70
C PHE A 211 -2.63 -32.71 -13.69
N LEU A 212 -1.70 -31.77 -13.78
CA LEU A 212 -1.73 -30.61 -14.66
C LEU A 212 -0.82 -30.87 -15.87
N PRO A 213 -1.35 -31.41 -16.99
CA PRO A 213 -0.53 -31.89 -18.10
C PRO A 213 0.27 -30.79 -18.80
N GLY A 214 -0.23 -29.55 -18.83
CA GLY A 214 0.44 -28.41 -19.47
C GLY A 214 1.76 -28.00 -18.80
N ILE A 215 1.90 -28.29 -17.50
CA ILE A 215 3.10 -27.96 -16.70
C ILE A 215 3.70 -29.18 -15.99
N LYS A 216 3.18 -30.38 -16.29
CA LYS A 216 3.59 -31.68 -15.72
C LYS A 216 3.66 -31.71 -14.18
N ARG A 217 2.74 -31.01 -13.50
CA ARG A 217 2.68 -30.94 -12.03
C ARG A 217 1.58 -31.80 -11.46
N PHE A 218 1.83 -32.36 -10.29
CA PHE A 218 0.84 -32.97 -9.42
C PHE A 218 0.50 -31.97 -8.32
N LYS A 219 -0.79 -31.77 -8.06
CA LYS A 219 -1.28 -30.90 -7.00
C LYS A 219 -2.37 -31.63 -6.22
N LEU A 220 -2.51 -31.34 -4.93
CA LEU A 220 -3.64 -31.86 -4.15
C LEU A 220 -4.95 -31.36 -4.76
N ASP A 221 -5.96 -32.23 -4.82
CA ASP A 221 -7.26 -31.84 -5.38
C ASP A 221 -7.90 -30.70 -4.53
N PRO A 222 -8.42 -29.63 -5.15
CA PRO A 222 -9.01 -28.50 -4.43
C PRO A 222 -10.18 -28.88 -3.52
N SER A 223 -10.90 -29.96 -3.82
CA SER A 223 -12.01 -30.45 -2.99
C SER A 223 -11.56 -30.96 -1.61
N LEU A 224 -10.31 -31.45 -1.52
CA LEU A 224 -9.69 -31.84 -0.26
C LEU A 224 -9.09 -30.65 0.50
N GLN A 225 -8.77 -29.54 -0.20
CA GLN A 225 -8.26 -28.32 0.43
C GLN A 225 -9.35 -27.53 1.19
N GLN A 226 -10.63 -27.70 0.83
CA GLN A 226 -11.76 -26.99 1.46
C GLN A 226 -12.35 -27.71 2.68
N SER A 227 -11.87 -28.92 2.99
CA SER A 227 -12.38 -29.77 4.08
C SER A 227 -11.46 -29.83 5.32
N LEU A 228 -10.39 -29.04 5.33
CA LEU A 228 -9.46 -28.81 6.44
C LEU A 228 -9.56 -27.34 6.89
#